data_AF-A0A935NTF2-F1
#
_entry.id   AF-A0A935NTF2-F1
#
_cell.length_a   1.000
_cell.length_b   1.000
_cell.length_c   1.000
_cell.angle_alpha   90.00
_cell.angle_beta   90.00
_cell.angle_gamma   90.00
#
_symmetry.space_group_name_H-M   'P 1'
#
loop_
_entity.id
_entity.type
_entity.pdbx_description
1 polymer ?
#
loop_
_entity_poly.entity_id
_entity_poly.type
_entity_poly.pdbx_seq_one_letter_code
_entity_poly.pdbx_strand_id
1 'polypeptide(L)'
;MRRAILATALASIACLVYAASPAAAAPAAGLVVVWAPGATEALAPALAQARRAGAAVIDTTPSVLPEAADLAALRAGQTAYDNLRFDDAVAALGRAAQSVELTGGAGLSQRQLSDVFLYRALAAVALGTPEAAWDDFVRAAVVAPSRELDPAQFAPRAIEQLERARGHVAALPRIRVRLLREPGCVVSLDGAVTAEPEVALVRGHHYLVAACPGRRAAQRGFDVVEEAELGLVGAPLPAPSDDAALVQGRTLGVPAVLIITASANAVLMRRLGIEGREQARSAVPLGAAGSDRALGQELARLLRSPSPVAPWYRSRWAWAAAGVLAASAVLVPLVLQNNDPPTVVIRPEGAPW
;
A
#
# COMPACT_ATOMS: atom_id res chain seq x y z
N MET A 1 -94.41 16.41 14.52
CA MET A 1 -93.42 15.96 15.52
C MET A 1 -92.54 14.87 14.90
N ARG A 2 -91.32 15.22 14.46
CA ARG A 2 -90.10 14.38 14.43
C ARG A 2 -88.95 15.21 13.83
N ARG A 3 -87.86 15.31 14.59
CA ARG A 3 -86.59 16.00 14.29
C ARG A 3 -85.64 15.06 13.53
N ALA A 4 -84.75 15.63 12.71
CA ALA A 4 -83.33 15.24 12.48
C ALA A 4 -82.83 16.07 11.27
N ILE A 5 -82.08 17.16 11.42
CA ILE A 5 -80.63 17.26 11.72
C ILE A 5 -79.80 16.26 10.91
N LEU A 6 -79.23 16.71 9.78
CA LEU A 6 -77.95 16.20 9.30
C LEU A 6 -77.09 17.37 8.82
N ALA A 7 -75.97 17.52 9.51
CA ALA A 7 -74.99 18.58 9.41
C ALA A 7 -73.87 18.20 8.43
N THR A 8 -73.51 19.15 7.59
CA THR A 8 -72.14 19.65 7.35
C THR A 8 -70.97 18.67 7.55
N ALA A 9 -70.36 18.22 6.46
CA ALA A 9 -68.92 17.90 6.38
C ALA A 9 -68.48 17.76 4.92
N LEU A 10 -68.30 18.90 4.23
CA LEU A 10 -67.77 18.98 2.88
C LEU A 10 -66.74 20.11 2.87
N ALA A 11 -65.52 19.84 3.30
CA ALA A 11 -64.36 20.71 3.07
C ALA A 11 -63.06 19.98 3.42
N SER A 12 -62.08 20.09 2.52
CA SER A 12 -60.64 19.97 2.78
C SER A 12 -59.99 18.58 2.67
N ILE A 13 -60.07 17.96 1.49
CA ILE A 13 -58.97 17.14 0.97
C ILE A 13 -58.00 18.09 0.28
N ALA A 14 -57.19 18.79 1.08
CA ALA A 14 -56.01 19.48 0.58
C ALA A 14 -54.95 18.41 0.33
N CYS A 15 -54.66 18.14 -0.94
CA CYS A 15 -53.53 17.34 -1.39
C CYS A 15 -52.22 17.95 -0.85
N LEU A 16 -51.81 17.50 0.34
CA LEU A 16 -50.43 17.54 0.80
C LEU A 16 -49.65 16.54 -0.07
N VAL A 17 -49.36 16.94 -1.31
CA VAL A 17 -48.21 16.41 -2.04
C VAL A 17 -46.99 16.99 -1.34
N TYR A 18 -46.64 16.38 -0.21
CA TYR A 18 -45.29 16.48 0.32
C TYR A 18 -44.43 15.92 -0.81
N ALA A 19 -43.82 16.80 -1.60
CA ALA A 19 -42.69 16.46 -2.42
C ALA A 19 -41.61 16.04 -1.43
N ALA A 20 -41.67 14.77 -1.01
CA ALA A 20 -40.57 14.10 -0.38
C ALA A 20 -39.48 14.12 -1.44
N SER A 21 -38.64 15.16 -1.39
CA SER A 21 -37.34 15.12 -2.03
C SER A 21 -36.78 13.76 -1.63
N PRO A 22 -36.45 12.87 -2.58
CA PRO A 22 -35.87 11.59 -2.23
C PRO A 22 -34.70 11.93 -1.34
N ALA A 23 -34.81 11.61 -0.04
CA ALA A 23 -33.74 11.84 0.90
C ALA A 23 -32.55 11.12 0.28
N ALA A 24 -31.60 11.88 -0.25
CA ALA A 24 -30.46 11.34 -0.96
C ALA A 24 -29.82 10.38 0.04
N ALA A 25 -29.99 9.07 -0.20
CA ALA A 25 -29.63 8.06 0.76
C ALA A 25 -28.13 8.25 1.03
N ALA A 26 -27.79 8.65 2.26
CA ALA A 26 -26.41 8.88 2.63
C ALA A 26 -25.60 7.61 2.28
N PRO A 27 -24.42 7.74 1.69
CA PRO A 27 -23.58 6.60 1.35
C PRO A 27 -23.34 5.74 2.59
N ALA A 28 -23.42 4.43 2.43
CA ALA A 28 -23.43 3.48 3.54
C ALA A 28 -22.05 3.01 3.99
N ALA A 29 -21.05 3.27 3.15
CA ALA A 29 -19.66 3.24 3.52
C ALA A 29 -19.16 4.67 3.34
N GLY A 30 -18.94 5.36 4.46
CA GLY A 30 -18.39 6.71 4.45
C GLY A 30 -16.88 6.72 4.23
N LEU A 31 -16.21 5.56 4.29
CA LEU A 31 -14.76 5.43 4.13
C LEU A 31 -14.37 4.28 3.18
N VAL A 32 -13.52 4.59 2.22
CA VAL A 32 -12.80 3.65 1.37
C VAL A 32 -11.31 3.74 1.70
N VAL A 33 -10.72 2.63 2.13
CA VAL A 33 -9.28 2.49 2.37
C VAL A 33 -8.68 1.72 1.20
N VAL A 34 -7.74 2.34 0.50
CA VAL A 34 -7.13 1.79 -0.71
C VAL A 34 -5.71 1.35 -0.41
N TRP A 35 -5.39 0.15 -0.88
CA TRP A 35 -4.05 -0.40 -0.92
C TRP A 35 -3.82 -1.00 -2.30
N ALA A 36 -3.12 -0.29 -3.17
CA ALA A 36 -3.02 -0.63 -4.58
C ALA A 36 -1.62 -0.41 -5.16
N PRO A 37 -0.59 -1.04 -4.59
CA PRO A 37 0.77 -0.79 -5.04
C PRO A 37 0.95 -1.29 -6.48
N GLY A 38 1.23 -0.36 -7.39
CA GLY A 38 1.34 -0.62 -8.83
C GLY A 38 0.03 -0.60 -9.63
N ALA A 39 -1.12 -0.39 -8.99
CA ALA A 39 -2.43 -0.40 -9.64
C ALA A 39 -3.25 0.87 -9.38
N THR A 40 -2.62 1.92 -8.84
CA THR A 40 -3.29 3.19 -8.48
C THR A 40 -3.98 3.83 -9.67
N GLU A 41 -3.35 3.83 -10.86
CA GLU A 41 -3.95 4.39 -12.08
C GLU A 41 -5.20 3.63 -12.53
N ALA A 42 -5.15 2.29 -12.50
CA ALA A 42 -6.31 1.45 -12.87
C ALA A 42 -7.51 1.65 -11.93
N LEU A 43 -7.25 1.97 -10.65
CA LEU A 43 -8.31 2.27 -9.68
C LEU A 43 -8.83 3.71 -9.75
N ALA A 44 -8.09 4.64 -10.37
CA ALA A 44 -8.42 6.07 -10.32
C ALA A 44 -9.87 6.40 -10.75
N PRO A 45 -10.43 5.80 -11.84
CA PRO A 45 -11.82 6.06 -12.23
C PRO A 45 -12.84 5.58 -11.17
N ALA A 46 -12.60 4.41 -10.60
CA ALA A 46 -13.46 3.83 -9.56
C ALA A 46 -13.41 4.67 -8.27
N LEU A 47 -12.22 5.10 -7.85
CA LEU A 47 -12.06 5.98 -6.68
C LEU A 47 -12.69 7.36 -6.89
N ALA A 48 -12.62 7.90 -8.11
CA ALA A 48 -13.34 9.13 -8.45
C ALA A 48 -14.86 8.95 -8.35
N GLN A 49 -15.39 7.77 -8.73
CA GLN A 49 -16.80 7.44 -8.54
C GLN A 49 -17.19 7.32 -7.06
N ALA A 50 -16.34 6.71 -6.22
CA ALA A 50 -16.57 6.64 -4.77
C ALA A 50 -16.62 8.03 -4.13
N ARG A 51 -15.70 8.93 -4.50
CA ARG A 51 -15.71 10.34 -4.04
C ARG A 51 -16.99 11.06 -4.46
N ARG A 52 -17.44 10.88 -5.70
CA ARG A 52 -18.73 11.44 -6.18
C ARG A 52 -19.94 10.88 -5.43
N ALA A 53 -19.85 9.65 -4.94
CA ALA A 53 -20.87 9.05 -4.07
C ALA A 53 -20.79 9.51 -2.61
N GLY A 54 -19.87 10.43 -2.27
CA GLY A 54 -19.72 10.99 -0.92
C GLY A 54 -18.84 10.16 0.01
N ALA A 55 -18.12 9.15 -0.48
CA ALA A 55 -17.18 8.39 0.34
C ALA A 55 -15.85 9.17 0.53
N ALA A 56 -15.34 9.20 1.76
CA ALA A 56 -13.96 9.57 2.03
C ALA A 56 -13.04 8.47 1.49
N VAL A 57 -11.97 8.85 0.79
CA VAL A 57 -11.00 7.89 0.23
C VAL A 57 -9.65 8.16 0.86
N ILE A 58 -9.13 7.18 1.60
CA ILE A 58 -7.76 7.20 2.13
C ILE A 58 -6.95 6.22 1.29
N ASP A 59 -5.99 6.74 0.54
CA ASP A 59 -4.98 5.91 -0.11
C ASP A 59 -3.86 5.63 0.87
N THR A 60 -3.75 4.38 1.28
CA THR A 60 -2.68 3.88 2.17
C THR A 60 -1.58 3.19 1.40
N THR A 61 -1.65 3.16 0.06
CA THR A 61 -0.60 2.60 -0.78
C THR A 61 0.73 3.26 -0.44
N PRO A 62 1.78 2.51 -0.05
CA PRO A 62 3.03 3.12 0.36
C PRO A 62 3.64 3.80 -0.85
N SER A 63 4.25 4.96 -0.62
CA SER A 63 5.19 5.49 -1.60
C SER A 63 6.31 4.46 -1.75
N VAL A 64 6.41 3.86 -2.93
CA VAL A 64 7.49 2.92 -3.28
C VAL A 64 8.76 3.68 -3.65
N LEU A 65 8.75 5.01 -3.54
CA LEU A 65 9.94 5.79 -3.80
C LEU A 65 11.02 5.36 -2.81
N PRO A 66 12.19 4.92 -3.30
CA PRO A 66 13.31 4.61 -2.44
C PRO A 66 13.65 5.85 -1.61
N GLU A 67 14.15 5.61 -0.39
CA GLU A 67 14.60 6.71 0.46
C GLU A 67 15.74 7.42 -0.27
N ALA A 68 15.53 8.70 -0.61
CA ALA A 68 16.49 9.44 -1.40
C ALA A 68 17.79 9.62 -0.60
N ALA A 69 18.93 9.47 -1.27
CA ALA A 69 20.22 9.82 -0.71
C ALA A 69 20.24 11.32 -0.32
N ASP A 70 21.07 11.67 0.65
CA ASP A 70 21.16 13.02 1.21
C ASP A 70 21.79 14.02 0.22
N LEU A 71 20.99 14.49 -0.73
CA LEU A 71 21.36 15.50 -1.71
C LEU A 71 21.72 16.84 -1.04
N ALA A 72 21.17 17.12 0.14
CA ALA A 72 21.50 18.32 0.89
C ALA A 72 22.96 18.25 1.41
N ALA A 73 23.40 17.10 1.92
CA ALA A 73 24.78 16.89 2.31
C ALA A 73 25.75 16.99 1.13
N LEU A 74 25.41 16.45 -0.05
CA LEU A 74 26.22 16.64 -1.27
C LEU A 74 26.38 18.13 -1.60
N ARG A 75 25.27 18.88 -1.67
CA ARG A 75 25.30 20.32 -1.98
C ARG A 75 26.07 21.13 -0.94
N ALA A 76 25.92 20.78 0.34
CA ALA A 76 26.67 21.42 1.42
C ALA A 76 28.18 21.14 1.29
N GLY A 77 28.56 19.92 0.93
CA GLY A 77 29.94 19.53 0.68
C GLY A 77 30.58 20.26 -0.50
N GLN A 78 29.88 20.34 -1.63
CA GLN A 78 30.31 21.12 -2.80
C GLN A 78 30.47 22.59 -2.45
N THR A 79 29.48 23.18 -1.76
CA THR A 79 29.54 24.58 -1.31
C THR A 79 30.72 24.81 -0.36
N ALA A 80 31.01 23.88 0.56
CA ALA A 80 32.14 23.99 1.46
C ALA A 80 33.48 23.91 0.70
N TYR A 81 33.59 23.00 -0.28
CA TYR A 81 34.76 22.87 -1.14
C TYR A 81 35.03 24.16 -1.94
N ASP A 82 34.00 24.72 -2.58
CA ASP A 82 34.10 25.95 -3.38
C ASP A 82 34.53 27.17 -2.53
N ASN A 83 34.20 27.14 -1.23
CA ASN A 83 34.60 28.16 -0.26
C ASN A 83 35.91 27.83 0.48
N LEU A 84 36.68 26.83 0.00
CA LEU A 84 37.96 26.40 0.57
C LEU A 84 37.88 25.91 2.04
N ARG A 85 36.68 25.51 2.48
CA ARG A 85 36.44 24.92 3.81
C ARG A 85 36.53 23.40 3.71
N PHE A 86 37.73 22.89 3.51
CA PHE A 86 37.93 21.48 3.14
C PHE A 86 37.53 20.50 4.24
N ASP A 87 37.73 20.82 5.52
CA ASP A 87 37.27 19.97 6.63
C ASP A 87 35.73 19.84 6.66
N ASP A 88 35.01 20.95 6.48
CA ASP A 88 33.54 20.97 6.36
C ASP A 88 33.09 20.15 5.15
N ALA A 89 33.81 20.27 4.03
CA ALA A 89 33.51 19.53 2.81
C ALA A 89 33.65 18.02 3.02
N VAL A 90 34.76 17.56 3.63
CA VAL A 90 34.97 16.14 3.96
C VAL A 90 33.88 15.63 4.87
N ALA A 91 33.50 16.37 5.92
CA ALA A 91 32.45 15.96 6.85
C ALA A 91 31.08 15.83 6.16
N ALA A 92 30.70 16.79 5.32
CA ALA A 92 29.43 16.75 4.59
C ALA A 92 29.40 15.65 3.51
N LEU A 93 30.47 15.50 2.73
CA LEU A 93 30.57 14.47 1.69
C LEU A 93 30.71 13.07 2.28
N GLY A 94 31.30 12.93 3.47
CA GLY A 94 31.29 11.70 4.26
C GLY A 94 29.87 11.25 4.61
N ARG A 95 29.00 12.18 5.06
CA ARG A 95 27.57 11.90 5.29
C ARG A 95 26.84 11.54 4.00
N ALA A 96 27.09 12.29 2.92
CA ALA A 96 26.49 11.99 1.61
C ALA A 96 26.86 10.59 1.13
N ALA A 97 28.14 10.20 1.25
CA ALA A 97 28.59 8.86 0.88
C ALA A 97 28.00 7.76 1.77
N GLN A 98 27.93 7.98 3.09
CA GLN A 98 27.26 7.02 3.98
C GLN A 98 25.78 6.85 3.61
N SER A 99 25.10 7.95 3.27
CA SER A 99 23.73 7.90 2.78
C SER A 99 23.62 7.13 1.46
N VAL A 100 24.56 7.33 0.52
CA VAL A 100 24.66 6.57 -0.73
C VAL A 100 24.80 5.07 -0.48
N GLU A 101 25.65 4.64 0.46
CA GLU A 101 25.82 3.22 0.82
C GLU A 101 24.51 2.60 1.33
N LEU A 102 23.75 3.35 2.16
CA LEU A 102 22.48 2.90 2.74
C LEU A 102 21.31 2.91 1.73
N THR A 103 21.36 3.83 0.76
CA THR A 103 20.25 4.10 -0.17
C THR A 103 20.52 3.62 -1.60
N GLY A 104 21.69 3.04 -1.87
CA GLY A 104 22.13 2.71 -3.23
C GLY A 104 22.21 3.93 -4.15
N GLY A 105 22.31 5.14 -3.60
CA GLY A 105 22.28 6.39 -4.38
C GLY A 105 20.90 6.77 -4.94
N ALA A 106 19.81 6.26 -4.33
CA ALA A 106 18.45 6.59 -4.73
C ALA A 106 18.21 8.10 -4.86
N GLY A 107 17.58 8.53 -5.95
CA GLY A 107 17.30 9.95 -6.21
C GLY A 107 18.50 10.78 -6.69
N LEU A 108 19.71 10.22 -6.74
CA LEU A 108 20.87 10.86 -7.37
C LEU A 108 20.98 10.42 -8.84
N SER A 109 21.30 11.36 -9.71
CA SER A 109 21.80 11.05 -11.06
C SER A 109 23.20 10.44 -10.99
N GLN A 110 23.60 9.71 -12.03
CA GLN A 110 24.97 9.19 -12.17
C GLN A 110 26.05 10.26 -11.93
N ARG A 111 25.83 11.49 -12.45
CA ARG A 111 26.75 12.61 -12.21
C ARG A 111 26.81 13.00 -10.73
N GLN A 112 25.67 13.18 -10.08
CA GLN A 112 25.64 13.54 -8.65
C GLN A 112 26.26 12.45 -7.77
N LEU A 113 26.00 11.19 -8.09
CA LEU A 113 26.59 10.05 -7.39
C LEU A 113 28.12 10.01 -7.54
N SER A 114 28.63 10.24 -8.76
CA SER A 114 30.07 10.39 -9.00
C SER A 114 30.65 11.60 -8.27
N ASP A 115 29.92 12.73 -8.26
CA ASP A 115 30.34 13.98 -7.61
C ASP A 115 30.54 13.80 -6.08
N VAL A 116 29.77 12.92 -5.41
CA VAL A 116 29.99 12.59 -3.98
C VAL A 116 31.43 12.14 -3.74
N PHE A 117 31.93 11.21 -4.54
CA PHE A 117 33.27 10.65 -4.38
C PHE A 117 34.33 11.59 -4.96
N LEU A 118 34.06 12.20 -6.12
CA LEU A 118 34.99 13.16 -6.73
C LEU A 118 35.32 14.30 -5.78
N TYR A 119 34.32 15.00 -5.23
CA TYR A 119 34.57 16.13 -4.34
C TYR A 119 35.24 15.71 -3.02
N ARG A 120 34.98 14.47 -2.55
CA ARG A 120 35.63 13.94 -1.34
C ARG A 120 37.13 13.70 -1.59
N ALA A 121 37.46 13.12 -2.75
CA ALA A 121 38.84 12.99 -3.20
C ALA A 121 39.53 14.35 -3.34
N LEU A 122 38.87 15.33 -3.97
CA LEU A 122 39.42 16.67 -4.16
C LEU A 122 39.70 17.39 -2.84
N ALA A 123 38.79 17.28 -1.86
CA ALA A 123 38.98 17.85 -0.54
C ALA A 123 40.15 17.17 0.20
N ALA A 124 40.29 15.84 0.09
CA ALA A 124 41.41 15.11 0.67
C ALA A 124 42.77 15.51 0.05
N VAL A 125 42.83 15.69 -1.28
CA VAL A 125 44.04 16.23 -1.95
C VAL A 125 44.38 17.63 -1.42
N ALA A 126 43.39 18.50 -1.25
CA ALA A 126 43.58 19.85 -0.73
C ALA A 126 44.08 19.87 0.73
N LEU A 127 43.66 18.91 1.55
CA LEU A 127 44.12 18.71 2.93
C LEU A 127 45.50 18.02 3.02
N GLY A 128 46.12 17.67 1.89
CA GLY A 128 47.43 17.01 1.89
C GLY A 128 47.38 15.52 2.21
N THR A 129 46.23 14.86 2.03
CA THR A 129 46.04 13.41 2.21
C THR A 129 45.73 12.69 0.87
N PRO A 130 46.60 12.83 -0.16
CA PRO A 130 46.30 12.32 -1.50
C PRO A 130 46.18 10.80 -1.60
N GLU A 131 46.79 10.04 -0.69
CA GLU A 131 46.65 8.58 -0.69
C GLU A 131 45.23 8.14 -0.31
N ALA A 132 44.59 8.85 0.63
CA ALA A 132 43.20 8.62 0.98
C ALA A 132 42.22 9.04 -0.14
N ALA A 133 42.65 9.91 -1.06
CA ALA A 133 41.84 10.40 -2.16
C ALA A 133 41.74 9.40 -3.33
N TRP A 134 42.72 8.50 -3.47
CA TRP A 134 42.81 7.63 -4.64
C TRP A 134 41.58 6.71 -4.79
N ASP A 135 41.16 6.07 -3.70
CA ASP A 135 40.00 5.16 -3.72
C ASP A 135 38.72 5.89 -4.14
N ASP A 136 38.58 7.16 -3.75
CA ASP A 136 37.44 7.99 -4.13
C ASP A 136 37.47 8.43 -5.59
N PHE A 137 38.65 8.74 -6.14
CA PHE A 137 38.78 8.96 -7.59
C PHE A 137 38.42 7.70 -8.38
N VAL A 138 38.86 6.52 -7.92
CA VAL A 138 38.51 5.24 -8.55
C VAL A 138 37.00 4.99 -8.45
N ARG A 139 36.37 5.19 -7.29
CA ARG A 139 34.90 5.07 -7.14
C ARG A 139 34.15 6.05 -8.06
N ALA A 140 34.58 7.30 -8.13
CA ALA A 140 33.98 8.29 -9.03
C ALA A 140 34.06 7.86 -10.50
N ALA A 141 35.20 7.30 -10.92
CA ALA A 141 35.44 6.80 -12.27
C ALA A 141 34.70 5.48 -12.56
N VAL A 142 34.47 4.61 -11.57
CA VAL A 142 33.62 3.42 -11.71
C VAL A 142 32.17 3.83 -11.96
N VAL A 143 31.64 4.77 -11.17
CA VAL A 143 30.25 5.26 -11.29
C VAL A 143 30.00 5.98 -12.62
N ALA A 144 30.92 6.86 -13.03
CA ALA A 144 30.77 7.68 -14.24
C ALA A 144 32.05 7.68 -15.09
N PRO A 145 32.36 6.56 -15.81
CA PRO A 145 33.63 6.40 -16.53
C PRO A 145 33.84 7.36 -17.69
N SER A 146 32.77 7.96 -18.21
CA SER A 146 32.78 8.97 -19.27
C SER A 146 32.79 10.41 -18.75
N ARG A 147 32.85 10.63 -17.43
CA ARG A 147 32.82 11.98 -16.85
C ARG A 147 34.13 12.72 -17.15
N GLU A 148 34.00 13.86 -17.82
CA GLU A 148 35.09 14.81 -18.05
C GLU A 148 34.92 16.05 -17.16
N LEU A 149 36.02 16.50 -16.54
CA LEU A 149 36.03 17.72 -15.73
C LEU A 149 36.27 18.94 -16.61
N ASP A 150 35.55 20.02 -16.32
CA ASP A 150 35.71 21.30 -17.00
C ASP A 150 37.02 21.98 -16.51
N PRO A 151 38.00 22.25 -17.38
CA PRO A 151 39.25 22.91 -16.99
C PRO A 151 39.06 24.32 -16.43
N ALA A 152 37.92 24.98 -16.70
CA ALA A 152 37.60 26.27 -16.11
C ALA A 152 37.16 26.17 -14.64
N GLN A 153 36.70 25.00 -14.20
CA GLN A 153 36.18 24.77 -12.85
C GLN A 153 37.14 23.98 -11.96
N PHE A 154 37.96 23.10 -12.56
CA PHE A 154 38.83 22.18 -11.81
C PHE A 154 40.30 22.46 -12.12
N ALA A 155 41.14 22.40 -11.07
CA ALA A 155 42.58 22.56 -11.22
C ALA A 155 43.19 21.43 -12.08
N PRO A 156 44.25 21.68 -12.88
CA PRO A 156 44.86 20.67 -13.75
C PRO A 156 45.21 19.35 -13.03
N ARG A 157 45.76 19.45 -11.80
CA ARG A 157 46.08 18.28 -10.98
C ARG A 157 44.85 17.41 -10.66
N ALA A 158 43.69 18.02 -10.43
CA ALA A 158 42.45 17.27 -10.19
C ALA A 158 42.03 16.47 -11.43
N ILE A 159 42.13 17.09 -12.61
CA ILE A 159 41.86 16.47 -13.90
C ILE A 159 42.81 15.30 -14.12
N GLU A 160 44.11 15.50 -13.93
CA GLU A 160 45.13 14.45 -14.05
C GLU A 160 44.84 13.25 -13.12
N GLN A 161 44.43 13.49 -11.87
CA GLN A 161 44.09 12.40 -10.95
C GLN A 161 42.85 11.62 -11.42
N LEU A 162 41.79 12.30 -11.86
CA LEU A 162 40.60 11.61 -12.36
C LEU A 162 40.91 10.84 -13.65
N GLU A 163 41.67 11.42 -14.58
CA GLU A 163 42.10 10.73 -15.82
C GLU A 163 42.94 9.49 -15.50
N ARG A 164 43.84 9.58 -14.51
CA ARG A 164 44.60 8.43 -14.03
C ARG A 164 43.68 7.34 -13.47
N ALA A 165 42.67 7.71 -12.68
CA ALA A 165 41.68 6.78 -12.14
C ALA A 165 40.82 6.16 -13.26
N ARG A 166 40.40 6.94 -14.25
CA ARG A 166 39.68 6.43 -15.44
C ARG A 166 40.53 5.45 -16.23
N GLY A 167 41.81 5.74 -16.45
CA GLY A 167 42.74 4.82 -17.09
C GLY A 167 42.90 3.51 -16.32
N HIS A 168 42.97 3.59 -14.99
CA HIS A 168 42.97 2.41 -14.11
C HIS A 168 41.68 1.59 -14.27
N VAL A 169 40.51 2.22 -14.15
CA VAL A 169 39.19 1.57 -14.29
C VAL A 169 39.01 0.96 -15.69
N ALA A 170 39.47 1.63 -16.75
CA ALA A 170 39.39 1.12 -18.11
C ALA A 170 40.22 -0.16 -18.34
N ALA A 171 41.28 -0.36 -17.55
CA ALA A 171 42.11 -1.56 -17.61
C ALA A 171 41.54 -2.73 -16.79
N LEU A 172 40.53 -2.50 -15.94
CA LEU A 172 39.89 -3.54 -15.15
C LEU A 172 38.95 -4.39 -16.03
N PRO A 173 38.82 -5.70 -15.70
CA PRO A 173 37.91 -6.57 -16.44
C PRO A 173 36.46 -6.12 -16.27
N ARG A 174 35.68 -6.27 -17.33
CA ARG A 174 34.22 -6.12 -17.29
C ARG A 174 33.60 -7.47 -16.97
N ILE A 175 32.76 -7.49 -15.96
CA ILE A 175 32.09 -8.64 -15.39
C ILE A 175 30.61 -8.54 -15.72
N ARG A 176 30.02 -9.65 -16.16
CA ARG A 176 28.60 -9.72 -16.48
C ARG A 176 27.80 -9.94 -15.21
N VAL A 177 26.81 -9.09 -15.00
CA VAL A 177 25.92 -9.14 -13.83
C VAL A 177 24.49 -9.27 -14.33
N ARG A 178 23.82 -10.34 -13.90
CA ARG A 178 22.43 -10.60 -14.24
C ARG A 178 21.51 -10.02 -13.19
N LEU A 179 20.53 -9.25 -13.62
CA LEU A 179 19.55 -8.57 -12.79
C LEU A 179 18.26 -9.40 -12.72
N LEU A 180 18.06 -10.12 -11.62
CA LEU A 180 16.85 -10.92 -11.40
C LEU A 180 15.74 -10.02 -10.84
N ARG A 181 14.84 -9.56 -11.71
CA ARG A 181 13.72 -8.67 -11.37
C ARG A 181 12.37 -9.18 -11.87
N GLU A 182 11.32 -8.78 -11.17
CA GLU A 182 9.95 -8.98 -11.59
C GLU A 182 9.57 -7.99 -12.71
N PRO A 183 8.55 -8.31 -13.53
CA PRO A 183 8.01 -7.37 -14.51
C PRO A 183 7.55 -6.06 -13.87
N GLY A 184 7.86 -4.93 -14.51
CA GLY A 184 7.45 -3.60 -14.04
C GLY A 184 8.37 -2.96 -12.99
N CYS A 185 9.44 -3.62 -12.57
CA CYS A 185 10.45 -3.00 -11.72
C CYS A 185 11.27 -1.96 -12.51
N VAL A 186 11.48 -0.78 -11.91
CA VAL A 186 12.42 0.22 -12.40
C VAL A 186 13.74 0.01 -11.66
N VAL A 187 14.82 -0.18 -12.41
CA VAL A 187 16.16 -0.43 -11.86
C VAL A 187 17.10 0.69 -12.27
N SER A 188 17.78 1.27 -11.29
CA SER A 188 18.88 2.21 -11.46
C SER A 188 20.16 1.58 -10.95
N LEU A 189 21.20 1.66 -11.77
CA LEU A 189 22.53 1.19 -11.46
C LEU A 189 23.50 2.35 -11.63
N ASP A 190 24.25 2.66 -10.57
CA ASP A 190 25.16 3.80 -10.50
C ASP A 190 24.48 5.13 -10.91
N GLY A 191 23.20 5.29 -10.51
CA GLY A 191 22.40 6.47 -10.84
C GLY A 191 21.90 6.55 -12.29
N ALA A 192 22.05 5.48 -13.08
CA ALA A 192 21.52 5.36 -14.44
C ALA A 192 20.43 4.28 -14.52
N VAL A 193 19.26 4.62 -15.07
CA VAL A 193 18.15 3.67 -15.25
C VAL A 193 18.49 2.67 -16.35
N THR A 194 18.30 1.38 -16.10
CA THR A 194 18.55 0.29 -17.06
C THR A 194 17.34 -0.62 -17.24
N ALA A 195 17.02 -0.91 -18.50
CA ALA A 195 16.04 -1.91 -18.89
C ALA A 195 16.70 -3.26 -19.26
N GLU A 196 18.03 -3.36 -19.23
CA GLU A 196 18.71 -4.60 -19.61
C GLU A 196 18.67 -5.62 -18.46
N PRO A 197 18.40 -6.91 -18.73
CA PRO A 197 18.43 -7.97 -17.73
C PRO A 197 19.87 -8.41 -17.37
N GLU A 198 20.85 -8.03 -18.20
CA GLU A 198 22.27 -8.32 -18.02
C GLU A 198 23.07 -7.06 -18.33
N VAL A 199 24.01 -6.71 -17.45
CA VAL A 199 24.83 -5.51 -17.56
C VAL A 199 26.30 -5.87 -17.39
N ALA A 200 27.16 -5.29 -18.22
CA ALA A 200 28.61 -5.47 -18.13
C ALA A 200 29.23 -4.34 -17.29
N LEU A 201 29.54 -4.65 -16.02
CA LEU A 201 30.10 -3.72 -15.05
C LEU A 201 31.59 -3.91 -14.92
N VAL A 202 32.31 -2.83 -14.63
CA VAL A 202 33.74 -2.95 -14.32
C VAL A 202 33.88 -3.63 -12.95
N ARG A 203 34.95 -4.40 -12.71
CA ARG A 203 35.24 -4.87 -11.35
C ARG A 203 35.35 -3.66 -10.40
N GLY A 204 34.60 -3.67 -9.30
CA GLY A 204 34.57 -2.56 -8.34
C GLY A 204 33.30 -2.51 -7.50
N HIS A 205 33.13 -1.43 -6.75
CA HIS A 205 31.95 -1.18 -5.93
C HIS A 205 30.89 -0.40 -6.75
N HIS A 206 29.65 -0.87 -6.71
CA HIS A 206 28.52 -0.35 -7.48
C HIS A 206 27.30 -0.09 -6.60
N TYR A 207 26.40 0.76 -7.08
CA TYR A 207 25.20 1.16 -6.36
C TYR A 207 23.95 0.77 -7.13
N LEU A 208 23.03 0.10 -6.46
CA LEU A 208 21.83 -0.44 -7.07
C LEU A 208 20.59 0.04 -6.32
N VAL A 209 19.59 0.46 -7.09
CA VAL A 209 18.24 0.77 -6.60
C VAL A 209 17.23 0.10 -7.52
N ALA A 210 16.34 -0.68 -6.95
CA ALA A 210 15.22 -1.30 -7.66
C ALA A 210 13.91 -0.97 -6.96
N ALA A 211 13.01 -0.29 -7.67
CA ALA A 211 11.66 0.00 -7.23
C ALA A 211 10.70 -0.94 -7.98
N CYS A 212 10.10 -1.87 -7.25
CA CYS A 212 9.17 -2.85 -7.80
C CYS A 212 7.74 -2.59 -7.27
N PRO A 213 6.72 -2.63 -8.14
CA PRO A 213 5.32 -2.58 -7.70
C PRO A 213 5.02 -3.59 -6.58
N GLY A 214 4.36 -3.16 -5.50
CA GLY A 214 3.96 -4.06 -4.41
C GLY A 214 5.06 -4.40 -3.40
N ARG A 215 6.28 -3.91 -3.59
CA ARG A 215 7.44 -4.28 -2.78
C ARG A 215 8.16 -3.05 -2.25
N ARG A 216 8.88 -3.23 -1.14
CA ARG A 216 9.86 -2.25 -0.69
C ARG A 216 10.95 -2.10 -1.75
N ALA A 217 11.48 -0.91 -1.92
CA ALA A 217 12.63 -0.73 -2.79
C ALA A 217 13.80 -1.58 -2.28
N ALA A 218 14.49 -2.26 -3.20
CA ALA A 218 15.76 -2.91 -2.91
C ALA A 218 16.87 -1.91 -3.21
N GLN A 219 17.68 -1.56 -2.21
CA GLN A 219 18.73 -0.57 -2.35
C GLN A 219 19.98 -1.04 -1.61
N ARG A 220 21.15 -0.98 -2.26
CA ARG A 220 22.44 -1.37 -1.66
C ARG A 220 23.64 -0.91 -2.49
N GLY A 221 24.75 -0.65 -1.82
CA GLY A 221 26.09 -0.83 -2.39
C GLY A 221 26.44 -2.32 -2.51
N PHE A 222 27.20 -2.71 -3.53
CA PHE A 222 27.67 -4.09 -3.71
C PHE A 222 28.97 -4.13 -4.51
N ASP A 223 29.81 -5.13 -4.23
CA ASP A 223 31.06 -5.35 -4.96
C ASP A 223 30.86 -6.34 -6.11
N VAL A 224 31.39 -5.98 -7.28
CA VAL A 224 31.47 -6.84 -8.46
C VAL A 224 32.88 -7.36 -8.57
N VAL A 225 33.08 -8.64 -8.24
CA VAL A 225 34.39 -9.32 -8.32
C VAL A 225 34.42 -10.37 -9.42
N GLU A 226 33.28 -11.04 -9.63
CA GLU A 226 33.04 -12.13 -10.57
C GLU A 226 31.58 -12.11 -11.07
N GLU A 227 31.25 -12.96 -12.05
CA GLU A 227 29.89 -13.03 -12.57
C GLU A 227 28.88 -13.33 -11.45
N ALA A 228 27.81 -12.55 -11.40
CA ALA A 228 26.87 -12.60 -10.28
C ALA A 228 25.42 -12.44 -10.75
N GLU A 229 24.50 -13.11 -10.05
CA GLU A 229 23.07 -12.87 -10.16
C GLU A 229 22.60 -12.02 -8.97
N LEU A 230 22.03 -10.85 -9.24
CA LEU A 230 21.50 -9.95 -8.21
C LEU A 230 19.98 -10.07 -8.15
N GLY A 231 19.49 -10.65 -7.05
CA GLY A 231 18.08 -10.58 -6.69
C GLY A 231 17.66 -9.15 -6.38
N LEU A 232 16.74 -8.59 -7.17
CA LEU A 232 16.24 -7.22 -7.03
C LEU A 232 14.89 -7.15 -6.28
N VAL A 233 14.52 -8.24 -5.63
CA VAL A 233 13.19 -8.42 -5.04
C VAL A 233 13.21 -7.95 -3.59
N GLY A 234 12.67 -6.76 -3.35
CA GLY A 234 12.41 -6.29 -1.99
C GLY A 234 11.28 -7.06 -1.30
N ALA A 235 11.21 -6.92 0.02
CA ALA A 235 10.14 -7.52 0.82
C ALA A 235 8.77 -7.01 0.34
N PRO A 236 7.73 -7.87 0.27
CA PRO A 236 6.37 -7.44 -0.01
C PRO A 236 5.92 -6.33 0.96
N LEU A 237 5.25 -5.31 0.45
CA LEU A 237 4.61 -4.31 1.31
C LEU A 237 3.32 -4.95 1.88
N PRO A 238 3.18 -5.05 3.21
CA PRO A 238 1.99 -5.63 3.81
C PRO A 238 0.81 -4.69 3.62
N ALA A 239 -0.34 -5.22 3.17
CA ALA A 239 -1.60 -4.47 3.19
C ALA A 239 -1.91 -3.97 4.62
N PRO A 240 -2.60 -2.84 4.78
CA PRO A 240 -3.04 -2.37 6.09
C PRO A 240 -3.88 -3.47 6.75
N SER A 241 -3.68 -3.66 8.06
CA SER A 241 -4.51 -4.58 8.82
C SER A 241 -5.96 -4.09 8.85
N ASP A 242 -6.91 -5.03 8.96
CA ASP A 242 -8.32 -4.71 9.14
C ASP A 242 -8.51 -3.76 10.34
N ASP A 243 -7.76 -3.95 11.43
CA ASP A 243 -7.77 -3.07 12.61
C ASP A 243 -7.37 -1.63 12.29
N ALA A 244 -6.32 -1.41 11.49
CA ALA A 244 -5.89 -0.08 11.10
C ALA A 244 -6.98 0.64 10.29
N ALA A 245 -7.63 -0.07 9.37
CA ALA A 245 -8.75 0.47 8.60
C ALA A 245 -9.97 0.79 9.49
N LEU A 246 -10.29 -0.08 10.46
CA LEU A 246 -11.38 0.13 11.40
C LEU A 246 -11.13 1.31 12.35
N VAL A 247 -9.89 1.53 12.80
CA VAL A 247 -9.51 2.71 13.61
C VAL A 247 -9.79 3.99 12.84
N GLN A 248 -9.44 4.05 11.55
CA GLN A 248 -9.78 5.18 10.68
C GLN A 248 -11.30 5.36 10.55
N GLY A 249 -12.02 4.24 10.35
CA GLY A 249 -13.48 4.26 10.29
C GLY A 249 -14.13 4.83 11.55
N ARG A 250 -13.65 4.43 12.74
CA ARG A 250 -14.18 4.89 14.04
C ARG A 250 -13.92 6.37 14.25
N THR A 251 -12.73 6.83 13.88
CA THR A 251 -12.32 8.24 13.95
C THR A 251 -13.24 9.13 13.11
N LEU A 252 -13.69 8.63 11.96
CA LEU A 252 -14.62 9.34 11.06
C LEU A 252 -16.11 9.09 11.38
N GLY A 253 -16.43 8.28 12.39
CA GLY A 253 -17.81 7.96 12.76
C GLY A 253 -18.60 7.20 11.68
N VAL A 254 -17.92 6.45 10.79
CA VAL A 254 -18.60 5.72 9.72
C VAL A 254 -19.06 4.32 10.19
N PRO A 255 -20.21 3.83 9.71
CA PRO A 255 -20.75 2.53 10.17
C PRO A 255 -20.04 1.32 9.52
N ALA A 256 -19.34 1.54 8.40
CA ALA A 256 -18.62 0.51 7.68
C ALA A 256 -17.44 1.12 6.90
N VAL A 257 -16.41 0.30 6.69
CA VAL A 257 -15.20 0.62 5.93
C VAL A 257 -15.11 -0.33 4.74
N LEU A 258 -14.80 0.21 3.57
CA LEU A 258 -14.50 -0.58 2.38
C LEU A 258 -12.98 -0.64 2.17
N ILE A 259 -12.39 -1.82 2.33
CA ILE A 259 -10.97 -2.06 2.08
C ILE A 259 -10.81 -2.56 0.65
N ILE A 260 -9.98 -1.89 -0.14
CA ILE A 260 -9.64 -2.25 -1.52
C ILE A 260 -8.17 -2.65 -1.54
N THR A 261 -7.89 -3.90 -1.85
CA THR A 261 -6.53 -4.44 -1.99
C THR A 261 -6.31 -4.83 -3.45
N ALA A 262 -5.41 -4.14 -4.14
CA ALA A 262 -5.01 -4.48 -5.49
C ALA A 262 -3.76 -5.36 -5.48
N SER A 263 -3.75 -6.33 -6.39
CA SER A 263 -2.62 -7.19 -6.74
C SER A 263 -2.35 -7.04 -8.24
N ALA A 264 -1.30 -7.70 -8.76
CA ALA A 264 -0.97 -7.64 -10.18
C ALA A 264 -2.14 -8.05 -11.11
N ASN A 265 -2.99 -8.99 -10.68
CA ASN A 265 -3.99 -9.61 -11.56
C ASN A 265 -5.44 -9.39 -11.11
N ALA A 266 -5.67 -8.82 -9.92
CA ALA A 266 -7.02 -8.66 -9.38
C ALA A 266 -7.09 -7.59 -8.29
N VAL A 267 -8.30 -7.04 -8.11
CA VAL A 267 -8.66 -6.16 -7.01
C VAL A 267 -9.64 -6.90 -6.11
N LEU A 268 -9.27 -7.06 -4.83
CA LEU A 268 -10.14 -7.55 -3.78
C LEU A 268 -10.78 -6.36 -3.07
N MET A 269 -12.10 -6.38 -2.94
CA MET A 269 -12.87 -5.37 -2.20
C MET A 269 -13.61 -6.05 -1.06
N ARG A 270 -13.42 -5.58 0.17
CA ARG A 270 -14.05 -6.10 1.39
C ARG A 270 -14.73 -4.99 2.14
N ARG A 271 -16.03 -5.13 2.40
CA ARG A 271 -16.78 -4.22 3.26
C ARG A 271 -16.85 -4.80 4.66
N LEU A 272 -16.25 -4.10 5.62
CA LEU A 272 -16.26 -4.45 7.03
C LEU A 272 -17.20 -3.49 7.77
N GLY A 273 -18.07 -4.02 8.61
CA GLY A 273 -18.75 -3.19 9.60
C GLY A 273 -17.76 -2.68 10.66
N ILE A 274 -18.11 -1.61 11.37
CA ILE A 274 -17.23 -1.02 12.39
C ILE A 274 -16.92 -1.98 13.57
N GLU A 275 -17.76 -3.00 13.72
CA GLU A 275 -17.60 -4.17 14.60
C GLU A 275 -16.55 -5.18 14.11
N GLY A 276 -15.95 -4.97 12.93
CA GLY A 276 -14.95 -5.83 12.32
C GLY A 276 -15.50 -7.05 11.57
N ARG A 277 -16.82 -7.20 11.47
CA ARG A 277 -17.43 -8.29 10.70
C ARG A 277 -17.45 -7.96 9.21
N GLU A 278 -17.03 -8.93 8.40
CA GLU A 278 -17.13 -8.83 6.95
C GLU A 278 -18.59 -8.93 6.51
N GLN A 279 -19.10 -7.87 5.88
CA GLN A 279 -20.49 -7.77 5.42
C GLN A 279 -20.62 -8.12 3.94
N ALA A 280 -19.58 -7.87 3.15
CA ALA A 280 -19.53 -8.22 1.74
C ALA A 280 -18.09 -8.32 1.23
N ARG A 281 -17.88 -9.14 0.19
CA ARG A 281 -16.62 -9.28 -0.55
C ARG A 281 -16.89 -9.30 -2.05
N SER A 282 -15.95 -8.79 -2.82
CA SER A 282 -15.91 -8.93 -4.28
C SER A 282 -14.46 -9.02 -4.76
N ALA A 283 -14.24 -9.71 -5.87
CA ALA A 283 -12.95 -9.76 -6.54
C ALA A 283 -13.16 -9.47 -8.02
N VAL A 284 -12.38 -8.54 -8.56
CA VAL A 284 -12.46 -8.12 -9.97
C VAL A 284 -11.10 -8.35 -10.62
N PRO A 285 -11.00 -9.14 -11.70
CA PRO A 285 -9.73 -9.33 -12.41
C PRO A 285 -9.28 -8.03 -13.09
N LEU A 286 -7.97 -7.78 -13.06
CA LEU A 286 -7.32 -6.69 -13.78
C LEU A 286 -6.82 -7.19 -15.15
N GLY A 287 -6.75 -6.28 -16.12
CA GLY A 287 -6.22 -6.56 -17.46
C GLY A 287 -7.22 -7.12 -18.48
N ALA A 288 -8.48 -7.40 -18.07
CA ALA A 288 -9.53 -7.78 -19.00
C ALA A 288 -10.17 -6.54 -19.65
N ALA A 289 -10.62 -6.67 -20.89
CA ALA A 289 -11.39 -5.62 -21.54
C ALA A 289 -12.65 -5.29 -20.70
N GLY A 290 -12.75 -4.04 -20.23
CA GLY A 290 -13.85 -3.59 -19.39
C GLY A 290 -13.65 -3.74 -17.88
N SER A 291 -12.45 -4.12 -17.41
CA SER A 291 -12.11 -4.16 -15.97
C SER A 291 -12.50 -2.86 -15.24
N ASP A 292 -12.26 -1.69 -15.84
CA ASP A 292 -12.61 -0.39 -15.22
C ASP A 292 -14.11 -0.25 -14.94
N ARG A 293 -14.96 -0.70 -15.88
CA ARG A 293 -16.41 -0.67 -15.72
C ARG A 293 -16.86 -1.66 -14.65
N ALA A 294 -16.29 -2.87 -14.65
CA ALA A 294 -16.58 -3.89 -13.64
C ALA A 294 -16.18 -3.42 -12.23
N LEU A 295 -14.99 -2.80 -12.09
CA LEU A 295 -14.50 -2.20 -10.86
C LEU A 295 -15.46 -1.11 -10.35
N GLY A 296 -15.87 -0.18 -11.22
CA GLY A 296 -16.81 0.88 -10.85
C GLY A 296 -18.19 0.35 -10.44
N GLN A 297 -18.69 -0.67 -11.13
CA GLN A 297 -19.97 -1.32 -10.81
C GLN A 297 -19.94 -2.03 -9.46
N GLU A 298 -18.89 -2.82 -9.21
CA GLU A 298 -18.72 -3.55 -7.96
C GLU A 298 -18.47 -2.62 -6.77
N LEU A 299 -17.66 -1.58 -6.96
CA LEU A 299 -17.46 -0.54 -5.97
C LEU A 299 -18.78 0.17 -5.64
N ALA A 300 -19.56 0.56 -6.65
CA ALA A 300 -20.88 1.17 -6.44
C ALA A 300 -21.89 0.22 -5.78
N ARG A 301 -21.77 -1.09 -6.00
CA ARG A 301 -22.57 -2.11 -5.30
C ARG A 301 -22.19 -2.19 -3.82
N LEU A 302 -20.89 -2.17 -3.51
CA LEU A 302 -20.39 -2.26 -2.13
C LEU A 302 -20.58 -0.97 -1.33
N LEU A 303 -20.60 0.19 -1.97
CA LEU A 303 -20.87 1.48 -1.32
C LEU A 303 -22.36 1.66 -0.92
N ARG A 304 -23.27 0.91 -1.54
CA ARG A 304 -24.69 0.94 -1.20
C ARG A 304 -24.94 0.29 0.16
N SER A 305 -25.90 0.83 0.91
CA SER A 305 -26.33 0.22 2.16
C SER A 305 -26.74 -1.21 1.91
N PRO A 306 -26.31 -2.16 2.76
CA PRO A 306 -26.91 -3.48 2.71
C PRO A 306 -28.40 -3.24 2.89
N SER A 307 -29.20 -3.82 2.01
CA SER A 307 -30.65 -3.76 2.15
C SER A 307 -30.96 -4.13 3.59
N PRO A 308 -31.72 -3.30 4.33
CA PRO A 308 -32.01 -3.59 5.73
C PRO A 308 -32.53 -5.02 5.78
N VAL A 309 -31.82 -5.87 6.53
CA VAL A 309 -32.24 -7.26 6.70
C VAL A 309 -33.67 -7.16 7.21
N ALA A 310 -34.61 -7.74 6.45
CA ALA A 310 -36.01 -7.69 6.84
C ALA A 310 -36.07 -8.13 8.31
N PRO A 311 -36.73 -7.34 9.19
CA PRO A 311 -36.78 -7.66 10.60
C PRO A 311 -37.12 -9.14 10.78
N TRP A 312 -36.49 -9.84 11.71
CA TRP A 312 -36.67 -11.29 11.84
C TRP A 312 -38.16 -11.68 11.94
N TYR A 313 -39.00 -10.84 12.54
CA TYR A 313 -40.45 -11.03 12.63
C TYR A 313 -41.20 -10.94 11.30
N ARG A 314 -40.57 -10.49 10.21
CA ARG A 314 -41.11 -10.57 8.84
C ARG A 314 -40.68 -11.85 8.13
N SER A 315 -39.74 -12.61 8.68
CA SER A 315 -39.37 -13.91 8.14
C SER A 315 -40.42 -14.93 8.52
N ARG A 316 -41.11 -15.49 7.51
CA ARG A 316 -42.02 -16.64 7.68
C ARG A 316 -41.36 -17.82 8.39
N TRP A 317 -40.05 -17.99 8.20
CA TRP A 317 -39.27 -19.05 8.85
C TRP A 317 -39.03 -18.78 10.34
N ALA A 318 -38.88 -17.52 10.74
CA ALA A 318 -38.76 -17.18 12.16
C ALA A 318 -40.06 -17.52 12.92
N TRP A 319 -41.22 -17.24 12.31
CA TRP A 319 -42.52 -17.66 12.88
C TRP A 319 -42.71 -19.16 12.87
N ALA A 320 -42.29 -19.87 11.83
CA ALA A 320 -42.33 -21.33 11.82
C ALA A 320 -41.48 -21.93 12.95
N ALA A 321 -40.26 -21.45 13.14
CA ALA A 321 -39.39 -21.89 14.23
C ALA A 321 -39.95 -21.57 15.62
N ALA A 322 -40.48 -20.34 15.80
CA ALA A 322 -41.15 -19.95 17.05
C ALA A 322 -42.38 -20.82 17.32
N GLY A 323 -43.17 -21.13 16.30
CA GLY A 323 -44.32 -22.02 16.39
C GLY A 323 -43.95 -23.45 16.77
N VAL A 324 -42.88 -24.00 16.19
CA VAL A 324 -42.35 -25.31 16.58
C VAL A 324 -41.89 -25.31 18.03
N LEU A 325 -41.11 -24.30 18.46
CA LEU A 325 -40.66 -24.19 19.85
C LEU A 325 -41.83 -24.08 20.83
N ALA A 326 -42.86 -23.30 20.49
CA ALA A 326 -44.07 -23.18 21.31
C ALA A 326 -44.85 -24.50 21.37
N ALA A 327 -45.03 -25.18 20.23
CA ALA A 327 -45.71 -26.48 20.17
C ALA A 327 -44.94 -27.55 20.97
N SER A 328 -43.61 -27.59 20.84
CA SER A 328 -42.76 -28.50 21.62
C SER A 328 -42.85 -28.21 23.11
N ALA A 329 -42.86 -26.95 23.54
CA ALA A 329 -43.00 -26.58 24.95
C ALA A 329 -44.33 -27.05 25.57
N VAL A 330 -45.40 -27.16 24.77
CA VAL A 330 -46.70 -27.68 25.21
C VAL A 330 -46.77 -29.20 25.14
N LEU A 331 -46.31 -29.79 24.04
CA LEU A 331 -46.49 -31.23 23.78
C LEU A 331 -45.50 -32.10 24.56
N VAL A 332 -44.28 -31.64 24.81
CA VAL A 332 -43.27 -32.44 25.54
C VAL A 332 -43.73 -32.77 26.97
N PRO A 333 -44.25 -31.84 27.79
CA PRO A 333 -44.81 -32.17 29.09
C PRO A 333 -45.98 -33.16 29.03
N LEU A 334 -46.87 -33.03 28.04
CA LEU A 334 -48.02 -33.91 27.86
C LEU A 334 -47.60 -35.35 27.50
N VAL A 335 -46.60 -35.50 26.62
CA VAL A 335 -46.05 -36.81 26.28
C VAL A 335 -45.30 -37.41 27.47
N LEU A 336 -44.60 -36.59 28.25
CA LEU A 336 -43.91 -37.04 29.48
C LEU A 336 -44.85 -37.30 30.67
N GLN A 337 -46.08 -36.77 30.65
CA GLN A 337 -47.12 -37.05 31.65
C GLN A 337 -47.86 -38.36 31.40
N ASN A 338 -47.60 -39.04 30.28
CA ASN A 338 -48.11 -40.38 30.03
C ASN A 338 -47.25 -41.43 30.77
N ASN A 339 -47.15 -41.26 32.08
CA ASN A 339 -46.61 -42.27 32.99
C ASN A 339 -47.78 -43.11 33.48
N ASP A 340 -47.55 -44.42 33.44
CA ASP A 340 -48.46 -45.53 33.73
C ASP A 340 -49.62 -45.23 34.70
N PRO A 341 -50.81 -45.80 34.46
CA PRO A 341 -51.92 -45.70 35.41
C PRO A 341 -51.41 -46.15 36.80
N PRO A 342 -51.68 -45.40 37.88
CA PRO A 342 -51.23 -45.77 39.20
C PRO A 342 -51.75 -47.18 39.50
N THR A 343 -50.85 -48.16 39.56
CA THR A 343 -51.18 -49.50 40.01
C THR A 343 -51.42 -49.43 41.50
N VAL A 344 -52.67 -49.15 41.88
CA VAL A 344 -53.10 -49.23 43.27
C VAL A 344 -53.16 -50.71 43.64
N VAL A 345 -52.09 -51.20 44.26
CA VAL A 345 -52.07 -52.54 44.85
C VAL A 345 -52.86 -52.48 46.16
N ILE A 346 -54.13 -52.86 46.12
CA ILE A 346 -54.94 -53.05 47.34
C ILE A 346 -54.48 -54.34 48.00
N ARG A 347 -53.76 -54.25 49.13
CA ARG A 347 -53.50 -55.40 50.00
C ARG A 347 -54.63 -55.49 51.02
N PRO A 348 -55.39 -56.59 51.09
CA PRO A 348 -56.36 -56.77 52.15
C PRO A 348 -55.62 -57.03 53.48
N GLU A 349 -55.73 -56.10 54.42
CA GLU A 349 -55.40 -56.36 55.83
C GLU A 349 -56.54 -57.16 56.46
N GLY A 350 -56.24 -58.35 56.98
CA GLY A 350 -57.08 -59.01 57.97
C GLY A 350 -58.02 -60.12 57.51
N ALA A 351 -57.60 -61.02 56.60
CA ALA A 351 -58.28 -62.31 56.45
C ALA A 351 -57.63 -63.37 57.37
N PRO A 352 -58.31 -63.83 58.45
CA PRO A 352 -57.84 -64.94 59.26
C PRO A 352 -58.01 -66.25 58.49
N TRP A 353 -56.98 -67.11 58.54
CA TRP A 353 -57.12 -68.55 58.33
C TRP A 353 -56.92 -69.24 59.68
#